data_AF-A0A8J5Q8G2-F1
#
_entry.id   AF-A0A8J5Q8G2-F1
#
_cell.length_a   1.000
_cell.length_b   1.000
_cell.length_c   1.000
_cell.angle_alpha   90.00
_cell.angle_beta   90.00
_cell.angle_gamma   90.00
#
_symmetry.space_group_name_H-M   'P 1'
#
loop_
_entity.id
_entity.type
_entity.pdbx_description
1 polymer ?
#
loop_
_entity_poly.entity_id
_entity_poly.type
_entity_poly.pdbx_seq_one_letter_code
_entity_poly.pdbx_strand_id
1 'polypeptide(L)'
;MTKTEKIPIWLDCDPGNDDAFAILLTIFNPRFNLLGISTVHGNAPLSMTTRNTLGILDILKVSNIKVYEGSTVPLHKPPHYALHVHGTNGIGGVIIPEETKNSISQDMDYLEAMRLNILKYEGKICLICTGTLTNIAKLIEKYPELKSKLRYISIMGGAFEFGNITPYAEFNFHTDPDAASYVLDQLGSKVILTPLNLTHKAVATEEIRNRIYNESTHDMKNSEIRKSFFAILMFYANIYYTLFGMKSGPPVHDPLAVFSLLPFIDEDFGSYGYKYIRRKIKIVTEGIRQGESVIINKELDEDVEEENGIYIGQEVDTQLFWNTVISALNSAEYHIKKITSTGKEGGSASLIENTNVIMI
;
A
#
# COMPACT_ATOMS: atom_id res chain seq x y z
N MET A 1 9.54 9.05 28.08
CA MET A 1 8.63 7.94 27.77
C MET A 1 7.36 8.52 27.17
N THR A 2 7.25 8.59 25.84
CA THR A 2 5.96 8.77 25.19
C THR A 2 5.67 7.46 24.49
N LYS A 3 4.69 6.69 24.99
CA LYS A 3 4.06 5.65 24.18
C LYS A 3 3.57 6.36 22.93
N THR A 4 4.25 6.21 21.80
CA THR A 4 3.82 6.80 20.52
C THR A 4 2.47 6.19 20.17
N GLU A 5 1.38 6.98 20.32
CA GLU A 5 -0.01 6.56 20.08
C GLU A 5 -0.13 5.94 18.69
N LYS A 6 -0.63 4.70 18.60
CA LYS A 6 -0.80 4.03 17.31
C LYS A 6 -1.86 4.74 16.48
N ILE A 7 -1.62 4.84 15.18
CA ILE A 7 -2.52 5.53 14.27
C ILE A 7 -3.55 4.53 13.73
N PRO A 8 -4.85 4.83 13.85
CA PRO A 8 -5.88 4.06 13.18
C PRO A 8 -5.73 4.18 11.67
N ILE A 9 -5.50 3.06 10.99
CA ILE A 9 -5.40 3.02 9.53
C ILE A 9 -6.36 1.99 8.94
N TRP A 10 -6.79 2.25 7.71
CA TRP A 10 -7.49 1.30 6.86
C TRP A 10 -6.72 1.13 5.55
N LEU A 11 -6.53 -0.11 5.11
CA LEU A 11 -5.87 -0.42 3.84
C LEU A 11 -6.90 -0.79 2.78
N ASP A 12 -6.86 -0.12 1.63
CA ASP A 12 -7.62 -0.46 0.43
C ASP A 12 -6.62 -0.86 -0.67
N CYS A 13 -6.60 -2.14 -1.05
CA CYS A 13 -5.55 -2.70 -1.89
C CYS A 13 -6.07 -3.72 -2.90
N ASP A 14 -5.24 -4.07 -3.89
CA ASP A 14 -5.54 -5.05 -4.92
C ASP A 14 -4.40 -6.08 -5.05
N PRO A 15 -4.14 -6.91 -4.01
CA PRO A 15 -2.81 -7.46 -3.82
C PRO A 15 -2.13 -8.15 -4.99
N GLY A 16 -1.13 -7.42 -5.49
CA GLY A 16 -0.02 -7.83 -6.33
C GLY A 16 1.24 -8.19 -5.52
N ASN A 17 2.40 -8.04 -6.17
CA ASN A 17 3.69 -8.42 -5.58
C ASN A 17 4.15 -7.44 -4.49
N ASP A 18 4.01 -6.14 -4.74
CA ASP A 18 4.42 -5.08 -3.81
C ASP A 18 3.37 -4.76 -2.75
N ASP A 19 2.07 -4.92 -3.02
CA ASP A 19 1.02 -4.90 -1.99
C ASP A 19 1.29 -5.88 -0.83
N ALA A 20 1.93 -7.01 -1.11
CA ALA A 20 2.32 -7.95 -0.06
C ALA A 20 3.21 -7.29 1.00
N PHE A 21 4.12 -6.41 0.57
CA PHE A 21 4.97 -5.61 1.44
C PHE A 21 4.19 -4.47 2.10
N ALA A 22 3.18 -3.89 1.46
CA ALA A 22 2.28 -2.92 2.08
C ALA A 22 1.45 -3.56 3.21
N ILE A 23 0.90 -4.75 2.99
CA ILE A 23 0.19 -5.55 4.01
C ILE A 23 1.13 -5.88 5.17
N LEU A 24 2.34 -6.35 4.88
CA LEU A 24 3.35 -6.59 5.92
C LEU A 24 3.60 -5.33 6.76
N LEU A 25 3.84 -4.19 6.10
CA LEU A 25 4.20 -2.95 6.78
C LEU A 25 3.05 -2.38 7.60
N THR A 26 1.81 -2.43 7.10
CA THR A 26 0.62 -1.96 7.83
C THR A 26 0.33 -2.80 9.07
N ILE A 27 0.64 -4.10 9.05
CA ILE A 27 0.45 -5.01 10.19
C ILE A 27 1.57 -4.86 11.23
N PHE A 28 2.82 -4.85 10.78
CA PHE A 28 3.99 -5.03 11.64
C PHE A 28 4.78 -3.77 11.95
N ASN A 29 4.42 -2.61 11.38
CA ASN A 29 4.97 -1.34 11.83
C ASN A 29 4.32 -0.94 13.18
N PRO A 30 5.10 -0.66 14.24
CA PRO A 30 4.57 -0.36 15.56
C PRO A 30 3.77 0.95 15.63
N ARG A 31 3.89 1.85 14.64
CA ARG A 31 3.10 3.09 14.57
C ARG A 31 1.66 2.85 14.15
N PHE A 32 1.34 1.73 13.50
CA PHE A 32 0.02 1.50 12.92
C PHE A 32 -0.88 0.61 13.78
N ASN A 33 -2.18 0.93 13.73
CA ASN A 33 -3.28 0.13 14.21
C ASN A 33 -4.20 -0.15 13.01
N LEU A 34 -3.97 -1.26 12.32
CA LEU A 34 -4.76 -1.66 11.16
C LEU A 34 -6.15 -2.12 11.58
N LEU A 35 -7.17 -1.37 11.16
CA LEU A 35 -8.57 -1.58 11.54
C LEU A 35 -9.29 -2.59 10.64
N GLY A 36 -8.88 -2.68 9.39
CA GLY A 36 -9.47 -3.54 8.37
C GLY A 36 -8.76 -3.36 7.03
N ILE A 37 -9.01 -4.30 6.14
CA ILE A 37 -8.55 -4.28 4.75
C ILE A 37 -9.79 -4.38 3.85
N SER A 38 -9.93 -3.47 2.88
CA SER A 38 -10.83 -3.66 1.75
C SER A 38 -10.03 -4.02 0.51
N THR A 39 -10.58 -4.89 -0.32
CA THR A 39 -9.94 -5.31 -1.57
C THR A 39 -10.65 -4.73 -2.78
N VAL A 40 -9.91 -4.44 -3.83
CA VAL A 40 -10.43 -3.87 -5.07
C VAL A 40 -9.88 -4.62 -6.29
N HIS A 41 -10.54 -4.45 -7.43
CA HIS A 41 -10.00 -4.84 -8.74
C HIS A 41 -8.80 -3.96 -9.11
N GLY A 42 -7.88 -4.52 -9.90
CA GLY A 42 -6.69 -3.81 -10.39
C GLY A 42 -5.66 -4.79 -10.91
N ASN A 43 -4.60 -5.10 -10.14
CA ASN A 43 -3.55 -6.05 -10.54
C ASN A 43 -4.11 -7.40 -11.03
N ALA A 44 -5.22 -7.84 -10.43
CA ALA A 44 -6.00 -9.01 -10.83
C ALA A 44 -7.52 -8.78 -10.62
N PRO A 45 -8.39 -9.69 -11.10
CA PRO A 45 -9.81 -9.69 -10.71
C PRO A 45 -9.98 -9.68 -9.18
N LEU A 46 -11.06 -9.06 -8.69
CA LEU A 46 -11.32 -8.91 -7.25
C LEU A 46 -11.29 -10.22 -6.47
N SER A 47 -11.82 -11.31 -7.03
CA SER A 47 -11.79 -12.61 -6.37
C SER A 47 -10.35 -13.09 -6.12
N MET A 48 -9.43 -12.76 -7.03
CA MET A 48 -8.01 -13.09 -6.93
C MET A 48 -7.30 -12.17 -5.95
N THR A 49 -7.51 -10.85 -6.03
CA THR A 49 -6.88 -9.89 -5.10
C THR A 49 -7.33 -10.16 -3.67
N THR A 50 -8.61 -10.46 -3.46
CA THR A 50 -9.16 -10.87 -2.15
C THR A 50 -8.52 -12.15 -1.63
N ARG A 51 -8.44 -13.19 -2.46
CA ARG A 51 -7.79 -14.44 -2.09
C ARG A 51 -6.30 -14.24 -1.79
N ASN A 52 -5.62 -13.38 -2.55
CA ASN A 52 -4.22 -13.04 -2.32
C ASN A 52 -4.04 -12.32 -0.96
N THR A 53 -4.92 -11.38 -0.60
CA THR A 53 -4.93 -10.76 0.74
C THR A 53 -5.04 -11.80 1.84
N LEU A 54 -6.03 -12.69 1.74
CA LEU A 54 -6.25 -13.75 2.74
C LEU A 54 -5.06 -14.71 2.82
N GLY A 55 -4.48 -15.09 1.68
CA GLY A 55 -3.28 -15.93 1.61
C GLY A 55 -2.04 -15.28 2.20
N ILE A 56 -1.84 -13.97 1.99
CA ILE A 56 -0.76 -13.22 2.65
C ILE A 56 -0.97 -13.23 4.17
N LEU A 57 -2.20 -13.01 4.66
CA LEU A 57 -2.49 -13.10 6.10
C LEU A 57 -2.20 -14.51 6.66
N ASP A 58 -2.47 -15.58 5.88
CA ASP A 58 -2.12 -16.95 6.25
C ASP A 58 -0.60 -17.15 6.35
N ILE A 59 0.17 -16.66 5.37
CA ILE A 59 1.65 -16.70 5.38
C ILE A 59 2.19 -15.97 6.61
N LEU A 60 1.60 -14.83 6.95
CA LEU A 60 1.96 -14.02 8.11
C LEU A 60 1.47 -14.62 9.45
N LYS A 61 0.65 -15.67 9.41
CA LYS A 61 -0.06 -16.26 10.58
C LYS A 61 -0.84 -15.21 11.38
N VAL A 62 -1.59 -14.37 10.68
CA VAL A 62 -2.44 -13.32 11.26
C VAL A 62 -3.90 -13.66 10.93
N SER A 63 -4.76 -13.72 11.94
CA SER A 63 -6.17 -14.14 11.78
C SER A 63 -7.21 -13.19 12.37
N ASN A 64 -6.76 -12.08 12.98
CA ASN A 64 -7.63 -11.13 13.67
C ASN A 64 -7.92 -9.87 12.84
N ILE A 65 -7.52 -9.84 11.58
CA ILE A 65 -7.71 -8.70 10.68
C ILE A 65 -8.86 -9.02 9.73
N LYS A 66 -9.87 -8.17 9.72
CA LYS A 66 -11.04 -8.34 8.85
C LYS A 66 -10.70 -7.88 7.43
N VAL A 67 -11.01 -8.73 6.46
CA VAL A 67 -10.89 -8.44 5.03
C VAL A 67 -12.29 -8.34 4.44
N TYR A 68 -12.55 -7.27 3.71
CA TYR A 68 -13.84 -7.00 3.07
C TYR A 68 -13.67 -6.95 1.56
N GLU A 69 -14.45 -7.74 0.84
CA GLU A 69 -14.47 -7.72 -0.62
C GLU A 69 -15.17 -6.44 -1.12
N GLY A 70 -14.48 -5.69 -1.99
CA GLY A 70 -14.95 -4.41 -2.50
C GLY A 70 -15.50 -4.45 -3.93
N SER A 71 -15.01 -3.54 -4.78
CA SER A 71 -15.52 -3.36 -6.13
C SER A 71 -14.85 -4.28 -7.16
N THR A 72 -15.66 -4.89 -8.01
CA THR A 72 -15.21 -5.85 -9.05
C THR A 72 -14.78 -5.19 -10.36
N VAL A 73 -15.23 -3.96 -10.63
CA VAL A 73 -15.01 -3.24 -11.88
C VAL A 73 -14.84 -1.73 -11.64
N PRO A 74 -14.16 -1.01 -12.56
CA PRO A 74 -14.09 0.45 -12.55
C PRO A 74 -15.47 1.13 -12.59
N LEU A 75 -15.54 2.42 -12.30
CA LEU A 75 -16.80 3.17 -12.34
C LEU A 75 -17.46 3.17 -13.72
N HIS A 76 -16.71 3.48 -14.78
CA HIS A 76 -17.26 3.67 -16.13
C HIS A 76 -16.56 2.84 -17.22
N LYS A 77 -15.50 2.10 -16.86
CA LYS A 77 -14.67 1.34 -17.81
C LYS A 77 -14.81 -0.17 -17.62
N PRO A 78 -14.55 -0.98 -18.67
CA PRO A 78 -14.27 -2.39 -18.50
C PRO A 78 -13.05 -2.60 -17.59
N PRO A 79 -13.00 -3.71 -16.82
CA PRO A 79 -11.85 -4.00 -15.99
C PRO A 79 -10.58 -4.21 -16.81
N HIS A 80 -9.45 -3.78 -16.27
CA HIS A 80 -8.12 -3.99 -16.82
C HIS A 80 -7.26 -4.63 -15.74
N TYR A 81 -6.52 -5.69 -16.08
CA TYR A 81 -5.70 -6.44 -15.12
C TYR A 81 -4.22 -6.49 -15.53
N ALA A 82 -3.33 -6.54 -14.54
CA ALA A 82 -1.88 -6.59 -14.74
C ALA A 82 -1.28 -7.99 -14.47
N LEU A 83 -2.00 -9.07 -14.83
CA LEU A 83 -1.51 -10.46 -14.67
C LEU A 83 -0.20 -10.75 -15.42
N HIS A 84 0.12 -9.97 -16.45
CA HIS A 84 1.41 -10.06 -17.14
C HIS A 84 2.59 -9.54 -16.30
N VAL A 85 2.30 -8.64 -15.33
CA VAL A 85 3.28 -8.13 -14.36
C VAL A 85 3.28 -8.98 -13.10
N HIS A 86 2.10 -9.31 -12.58
CA HIS A 86 1.93 -9.95 -11.28
C HIS A 86 1.76 -11.46 -11.32
N GLY A 87 1.85 -12.07 -12.50
CA GLY A 87 1.67 -13.51 -12.70
C GLY A 87 0.21 -13.93 -12.80
N THR A 88 -0.01 -15.16 -13.26
CA THR A 88 -1.36 -15.69 -13.58
C THR A 88 -2.25 -15.86 -12.36
N ASN A 89 -1.67 -15.90 -11.16
CA ASN A 89 -2.39 -15.94 -9.87
C ASN A 89 -2.51 -14.55 -9.21
N GLY A 90 -2.03 -13.49 -9.86
CA GLY A 90 -1.99 -12.12 -9.35
C GLY A 90 -0.94 -11.86 -8.27
N ILE A 91 -0.14 -12.85 -7.86
CA ILE A 91 0.95 -12.69 -6.89
C ILE A 91 2.07 -13.71 -7.14
N GLY A 92 2.79 -13.50 -8.23
CA GLY A 92 3.83 -14.41 -8.69
C GLY A 92 4.95 -14.59 -7.65
N GLY A 93 5.62 -15.73 -7.68
CA GLY A 93 6.67 -16.10 -6.74
C GLY A 93 6.18 -16.93 -5.55
N VAL A 94 4.88 -16.91 -5.23
CA VAL A 94 4.28 -17.79 -4.21
C VAL A 94 3.01 -18.46 -4.73
N ILE A 95 2.68 -19.60 -4.12
CA ILE A 95 1.42 -20.29 -4.36
C ILE A 95 0.52 -20.02 -3.16
N ILE A 96 -0.56 -19.28 -3.40
CA ILE A 96 -1.66 -19.15 -2.45
C ILE A 96 -2.59 -20.34 -2.67
N PRO A 97 -2.92 -21.15 -1.64
CA PRO A 97 -3.91 -22.21 -1.75
C PRO A 97 -5.27 -21.70 -2.27
N GLU A 98 -6.09 -22.61 -2.81
CA GLU A 98 -7.47 -22.26 -3.16
C GLU A 98 -8.30 -21.96 -1.90
N GLU A 99 -8.13 -22.76 -0.85
CA GLU A 99 -8.75 -22.55 0.45
C GLU A 99 -7.75 -21.92 1.43
N THR A 100 -8.01 -20.67 1.81
CA THR A 100 -7.27 -19.94 2.85
C THR A 100 -7.84 -20.22 4.24
N LYS A 101 -7.02 -20.12 5.28
CA LYS A 101 -7.48 -20.21 6.68
C LYS A 101 -8.21 -18.94 7.10
N ASN A 102 -7.73 -17.78 6.66
CA ASN A 102 -8.46 -16.54 6.74
C ASN A 102 -9.66 -16.55 5.77
N SER A 103 -10.72 -15.80 6.12
CA SER A 103 -11.93 -15.68 5.32
C SER A 103 -12.41 -14.24 5.21
N ILE A 104 -13.21 -13.96 4.19
CA ILE A 104 -13.86 -12.66 3.98
C ILE A 104 -14.83 -12.42 5.14
N SER A 105 -14.78 -11.21 5.72
CA SER A 105 -15.72 -10.80 6.75
C SER A 105 -17.14 -10.72 6.19
N GLN A 106 -18.10 -11.32 6.90
CA GLN A 106 -19.51 -11.37 6.50
C GLN A 106 -20.43 -10.57 7.44
N ASP A 107 -19.85 -9.80 8.36
CA ASP A 107 -20.61 -9.01 9.34
C ASP A 107 -21.28 -7.77 8.72
N MET A 108 -20.71 -7.23 7.65
CA MET A 108 -21.24 -6.12 6.85
C MET A 108 -20.47 -5.96 5.53
N ASP A 109 -20.93 -5.10 4.64
CA ASP A 109 -20.19 -4.73 3.43
C ASP A 109 -18.99 -3.78 3.73
N TYR A 110 -18.06 -3.67 2.78
CA TYR A 110 -16.85 -2.85 2.96
C TYR A 110 -17.15 -1.36 3.19
N LEU A 111 -18.20 -0.81 2.56
CA LEU A 111 -18.55 0.61 2.67
C LEU A 111 -19.01 0.93 4.09
N GLU A 112 -19.86 0.07 4.65
CA GLU A 112 -20.33 0.20 6.02
C GLU A 112 -19.20 -0.02 7.04
N ALA A 113 -18.33 -1.01 6.81
CA ALA A 113 -17.17 -1.26 7.67
C ALA A 113 -16.21 -0.05 7.71
N MET A 114 -15.92 0.53 6.54
CA MET A 114 -15.11 1.76 6.43
C MET A 114 -15.81 2.93 7.13
N ARG A 115 -17.11 3.15 6.85
CA ARG A 115 -17.90 4.23 7.47
C ARG A 115 -17.86 4.16 9.00
N LEU A 116 -18.13 3.00 9.58
CA LEU A 116 -18.15 2.82 11.04
C LEU A 116 -16.77 3.08 11.66
N ASN A 117 -15.68 2.64 11.01
CA ASN A 117 -14.33 2.92 11.49
C ASN A 117 -13.95 4.40 11.34
N ILE A 118 -14.35 5.04 10.24
CA ILE A 118 -14.10 6.48 10.04
C ILE A 118 -14.85 7.31 11.09
N LEU A 119 -16.11 6.98 11.40
CA LEU A 119 -16.87 7.65 12.45
C LEU A 119 -16.29 7.40 13.85
N LYS A 120 -15.87 6.17 14.13
CA LYS A 120 -15.26 5.80 15.42
C LYS A 120 -13.94 6.53 15.68
N TYR A 121 -13.17 6.79 14.63
CA TYR A 121 -11.84 7.42 14.70
C TYR A 121 -11.81 8.76 13.95
N GLU A 122 -12.90 9.52 14.03
CA GLU A 122 -13.05 10.81 13.37
C GLU A 122 -11.88 11.76 13.68
N GLY A 123 -11.33 12.38 12.64
CA GLY A 123 -10.17 13.27 12.68
C GLY A 123 -8.83 12.57 12.89
N LYS A 124 -8.83 11.25 13.15
CA LYS A 124 -7.60 10.48 13.43
C LYS A 124 -7.28 9.42 12.38
N ILE A 125 -8.31 8.79 11.80
CA ILE A 125 -8.14 7.69 10.84
C ILE A 125 -7.50 8.16 9.54
N CYS A 126 -6.56 7.35 9.04
CA CYS A 126 -5.98 7.52 7.72
C CYS A 126 -6.37 6.36 6.82
N LEU A 127 -6.63 6.64 5.54
CA LEU A 127 -6.79 5.62 4.52
C LEU A 127 -5.45 5.44 3.79
N ILE A 128 -5.10 4.22 3.44
CA ILE A 128 -3.98 3.89 2.59
C ILE A 128 -4.55 3.15 1.39
N CYS A 129 -4.33 3.67 0.19
CA CYS A 129 -4.88 3.15 -1.04
C CYS A 129 -3.74 2.76 -1.97
N THR A 130 -3.60 1.46 -2.25
CA THR A 130 -2.53 0.91 -3.09
C THR A 130 -3.04 0.29 -4.39
N GLY A 131 -4.36 0.21 -4.56
CA GLY A 131 -5.02 -0.17 -5.80
C GLY A 131 -5.82 0.94 -6.46
N THR A 132 -6.76 0.55 -7.32
CA THR A 132 -7.68 1.49 -7.95
C THR A 132 -8.56 2.21 -6.91
N LEU A 133 -8.87 3.48 -7.16
CA LEU A 133 -9.61 4.31 -6.20
C LEU A 133 -11.13 4.09 -6.22
N THR A 134 -11.61 3.03 -6.88
CA THR A 134 -13.05 2.75 -7.06
C THR A 134 -13.80 2.61 -5.74
N ASN A 135 -13.22 1.90 -4.76
CA ASN A 135 -13.84 1.71 -3.45
C ASN A 135 -13.98 3.06 -2.72
N ILE A 136 -12.93 3.89 -2.76
CA ILE A 136 -12.92 5.20 -2.12
C ILE A 136 -13.90 6.16 -2.79
N ALA A 137 -13.98 6.15 -4.13
CA ALA A 137 -14.94 6.96 -4.86
C ALA A 137 -16.37 6.63 -4.43
N LYS A 138 -16.74 5.33 -4.41
CA LYS A 138 -18.06 4.87 -3.97
C LYS A 138 -18.34 5.19 -2.50
N LEU A 139 -17.34 5.07 -1.61
CA LEU A 139 -17.47 5.43 -0.20
C LEU A 139 -17.83 6.90 -0.03
N ILE A 140 -17.08 7.77 -0.70
CA ILE A 140 -17.24 9.22 -0.59
C ILE A 140 -18.48 9.74 -1.31
N GLU A 141 -18.90 9.07 -2.38
CA GLU A 141 -20.19 9.32 -3.05
C GLU A 141 -21.37 8.93 -2.15
N LYS A 142 -21.34 7.75 -1.53
CA LYS A 142 -22.42 7.26 -0.66
C LYS A 142 -22.50 8.01 0.67
N TYR A 143 -21.35 8.38 1.24
CA TYR A 143 -21.23 9.03 2.55
C TYR A 143 -20.35 10.30 2.47
N PRO A 144 -20.82 11.38 1.83
CA PRO A 144 -20.04 12.58 1.61
C PRO A 144 -19.62 13.29 2.90
N GLU A 145 -20.30 13.06 4.01
CA GLU A 145 -19.94 13.58 5.34
C GLU A 145 -18.63 13.01 5.87
N LEU A 146 -18.15 11.87 5.35
CA LEU A 146 -16.89 11.25 5.80
C LEU A 146 -15.65 12.04 5.34
N LYS A 147 -15.77 12.89 4.30
CA LYS A 147 -14.66 13.70 3.76
C LYS A 147 -13.98 14.51 4.85
N SER A 148 -14.76 15.18 5.71
CA SER A 148 -14.21 16.01 6.79
C SER A 148 -13.63 15.19 7.95
N LYS A 149 -13.99 13.92 8.07
CA LYS A 149 -13.65 13.03 9.20
C LYS A 149 -12.35 12.24 9.00
N LEU A 150 -11.83 12.16 7.78
CA LEU A 150 -10.51 11.58 7.51
C LEU A 150 -9.40 12.52 7.99
N ARG A 151 -8.32 11.98 8.55
CA ARG A 151 -7.09 12.75 8.81
C ARG A 151 -6.33 12.95 7.50
N TYR A 152 -5.89 11.85 6.89
CA TYR A 152 -5.19 11.82 5.60
C TYR A 152 -5.64 10.61 4.77
N ILE A 153 -5.40 10.69 3.46
CA ILE A 153 -5.45 9.54 2.54
C ILE A 153 -4.11 9.46 1.83
N SER A 154 -3.39 8.35 2.02
CA SER A 154 -2.12 8.08 1.34
C SER A 154 -2.38 7.19 0.13
N ILE A 155 -2.00 7.64 -1.05
CA ILE A 155 -2.34 7.01 -2.33
C ILE A 155 -1.05 6.64 -3.07
N MET A 156 -0.87 5.37 -3.40
CA MET A 156 0.06 4.96 -4.45
C MET A 156 -0.65 5.13 -5.78
N GLY A 157 -0.13 6.03 -6.62
CA GLY A 157 -0.65 6.20 -7.96
C GLY A 157 -0.27 7.53 -8.61
N GLY A 158 -0.57 7.64 -9.89
CA GLY A 158 -0.26 8.81 -10.69
C GLY A 158 1.22 8.92 -11.10
N ALA A 159 1.44 9.75 -12.11
CA ALA A 159 2.73 9.97 -12.73
C ALA A 159 2.80 11.37 -13.32
N PHE A 160 3.97 12.01 -13.23
CA PHE A 160 4.19 13.38 -13.74
C PHE A 160 5.27 13.48 -14.83
N GLU A 161 6.13 12.47 -14.96
CA GLU A 161 7.20 12.42 -15.98
C GLU A 161 7.05 11.25 -16.95
N PHE A 162 6.65 10.08 -16.43
CA PHE A 162 6.52 8.85 -17.21
C PHE A 162 5.46 7.94 -16.59
N GLY A 163 4.67 7.27 -17.43
CA GLY A 163 3.75 6.21 -17.00
C GLY A 163 4.36 4.81 -17.04
N ASN A 164 3.63 3.82 -16.53
CA ASN A 164 4.02 2.40 -16.54
C ASN A 164 3.08 1.51 -17.38
N ILE A 165 1.82 1.91 -17.58
CA ILE A 165 0.85 1.22 -18.45
C ILE A 165 0.72 1.89 -19.82
N THR A 166 0.83 3.22 -19.84
CA THR A 166 1.00 4.02 -21.06
C THR A 166 2.20 4.96 -20.86
N PRO A 167 2.70 5.65 -21.90
CA PRO A 167 3.75 6.64 -21.71
C PRO A 167 3.40 7.77 -20.72
N TYR A 168 2.10 8.01 -20.47
CA TYR A 168 1.61 9.15 -19.70
C TYR A 168 0.99 8.78 -18.35
N ALA A 169 0.47 7.55 -18.22
CA ALA A 169 -0.38 7.18 -17.10
C ALA A 169 0.21 6.03 -16.27
N GLU A 170 0.01 6.15 -14.97
CA GLU A 170 0.25 5.10 -13.99
C GLU A 170 -0.97 4.16 -13.95
N PHE A 171 -0.73 2.87 -13.70
CA PHE A 171 -1.70 1.78 -13.76
C PHE A 171 -2.98 2.00 -12.95
N ASN A 172 -2.90 2.31 -11.66
CA ASN A 172 -4.07 2.50 -10.79
C ASN A 172 -4.97 3.63 -11.31
N PHE A 173 -4.35 4.76 -11.70
CA PHE A 173 -5.09 5.91 -12.22
C PHE A 173 -5.64 5.67 -13.62
N HIS A 174 -4.92 4.93 -14.48
CA HIS A 174 -5.41 4.55 -15.81
C HIS A 174 -6.56 3.54 -15.77
N THR A 175 -6.54 2.64 -14.79
CA THR A 175 -7.54 1.57 -14.67
C THR A 175 -8.90 2.11 -14.27
N ASP A 176 -8.95 3.07 -13.34
CA ASP A 176 -10.17 3.81 -13.01
C ASP A 176 -9.91 5.34 -12.88
N PRO A 177 -9.80 6.05 -14.02
CA PRO A 177 -9.46 7.47 -14.05
C PRO A 177 -10.59 8.35 -13.52
N ASP A 178 -11.84 7.91 -13.68
CA ASP A 178 -13.02 8.59 -13.13
C ASP A 178 -12.97 8.56 -11.60
N ALA A 179 -12.69 7.39 -11.00
CA ALA A 179 -12.52 7.29 -9.56
C ALA A 179 -11.34 8.12 -9.06
N ALA A 180 -10.21 8.10 -9.77
CA ALA A 180 -9.04 8.91 -9.42
C ALA A 180 -9.36 10.41 -9.46
N SER A 181 -9.98 10.90 -10.56
CA SER A 181 -10.41 12.30 -10.67
C SER A 181 -11.35 12.67 -9.52
N TYR A 182 -12.39 11.87 -9.28
CA TYR A 182 -13.38 12.15 -8.25
C TYR A 182 -12.76 12.20 -6.85
N VAL A 183 -11.96 11.20 -6.47
CA VAL A 183 -11.34 11.15 -5.14
C VAL A 183 -10.41 12.33 -4.91
N LEU A 184 -9.59 12.69 -5.90
CA LEU A 184 -8.68 13.83 -5.79
C LEU A 184 -9.42 15.17 -5.71
N ASP A 185 -10.51 15.34 -6.46
CA ASP A 185 -11.35 16.52 -6.39
C ASP A 185 -12.05 16.65 -5.03
N GLN A 186 -12.51 15.52 -4.45
CA GLN A 186 -13.26 15.53 -3.20
C GLN A 186 -12.36 15.59 -1.95
N LEU A 187 -11.13 15.08 -2.00
CA LEU A 187 -10.26 14.92 -0.83
C LEU A 187 -8.91 15.64 -0.95
N GLY A 188 -8.66 16.39 -2.03
CA GLY A 188 -7.34 16.88 -2.42
C GLY A 188 -6.47 17.46 -1.30
N SER A 189 -7.06 18.27 -0.41
CA SER A 189 -6.34 18.89 0.72
C SER A 189 -5.78 17.91 1.77
N LYS A 190 -6.21 16.65 1.73
CA LYS A 190 -5.83 15.55 2.63
C LYS A 190 -5.07 14.42 1.92
N VAL A 191 -4.86 14.53 0.61
CA VAL A 191 -4.20 13.49 -0.18
C VAL A 191 -2.69 13.63 -0.06
N ILE A 192 -2.05 12.53 0.32
CA ILE A 192 -0.61 12.31 0.19
C ILE A 192 -0.44 11.38 -1.00
N LEU A 193 0.10 11.92 -2.09
CA LEU A 193 0.30 11.17 -3.33
C LEU A 193 1.75 10.66 -3.39
N THR A 194 1.89 9.36 -3.59
CA THR A 194 3.15 8.66 -3.83
C THR A 194 3.22 8.22 -5.29
N PRO A 195 3.60 9.13 -6.22
CA PRO A 195 3.59 8.85 -7.67
C PRO A 195 4.78 7.99 -8.12
N LEU A 196 4.77 7.57 -9.40
CA LEU A 196 5.90 6.86 -10.02
C LEU A 196 7.23 7.59 -9.88
N ASN A 197 7.23 8.91 -9.98
CA ASN A 197 8.40 9.76 -9.78
C ASN A 197 9.11 9.53 -8.44
N LEU A 198 8.34 9.25 -7.38
CA LEU A 198 8.87 8.96 -6.05
C LEU A 198 9.16 7.47 -5.88
N THR A 199 8.21 6.60 -6.25
CA THR A 199 8.34 5.15 -6.03
C THR A 199 9.49 4.51 -6.81
N HIS A 200 9.87 5.06 -7.97
CA HIS A 200 11.05 4.62 -8.72
C HIS A 200 12.38 4.91 -8.02
N LYS A 201 12.38 5.67 -6.92
CA LYS A 201 13.55 5.84 -6.04
C LYS A 201 13.68 4.68 -5.04
N ALA A 202 12.58 4.03 -4.67
CA ALA A 202 12.54 2.92 -3.71
C ALA A 202 12.79 1.56 -4.39
N VAL A 203 13.98 1.40 -4.97
CA VAL A 203 14.38 0.17 -5.69
C VAL A 203 14.85 -0.92 -4.73
N ALA A 204 14.32 -2.14 -4.90
CA ALA A 204 14.79 -3.32 -4.20
C ALA A 204 16.10 -3.82 -4.84
N THR A 205 17.21 -3.14 -4.55
CA THR A 205 18.54 -3.48 -5.05
C THR A 205 18.98 -4.87 -4.63
N GLU A 206 20.03 -5.40 -5.25
CA GLU A 206 20.62 -6.69 -4.85
C GLU A 206 20.98 -6.73 -3.36
N GLU A 207 21.54 -5.63 -2.83
CA GLU A 207 21.82 -5.49 -1.40
C GLU A 207 20.54 -5.65 -0.55
N ILE A 208 19.46 -4.96 -0.92
CA ILE A 208 18.17 -5.06 -0.22
C ILE A 208 17.61 -6.48 -0.32
N ARG A 209 17.64 -7.11 -1.50
CA ARG A 209 17.15 -8.47 -1.69
C ARG A 209 17.92 -9.47 -0.81
N ASN A 210 19.24 -9.33 -0.72
CA ASN A 210 20.10 -10.13 0.17
C ASN A 210 19.82 -9.88 1.66
N ARG A 211 19.36 -8.69 2.04
CA ARG A 211 18.91 -8.39 3.42
C ARG A 211 17.56 -9.01 3.75
N ILE A 212 16.71 -9.26 2.75
CA ILE A 212 15.43 -9.98 2.92
C ILE A 212 15.70 -11.47 3.11
N TYR A 213 16.45 -12.08 2.18
CA TYR A 213 16.83 -13.49 2.21
C TYR A 213 18.12 -13.69 1.42
N ASN A 214 19.05 -14.49 1.93
CA ASN A 214 20.33 -14.75 1.26
C ASN A 214 20.48 -16.25 0.98
N GLU A 215 20.35 -16.65 -0.28
CA GLU A 215 20.44 -18.06 -0.68
C GLU A 215 21.84 -18.67 -0.49
N SER A 216 22.89 -17.84 -0.40
CA SER A 216 24.28 -18.29 -0.30
C SER A 216 24.72 -18.63 1.12
N THR A 217 23.92 -18.28 2.14
CA THR A 217 24.26 -18.53 3.54
C THR A 217 23.30 -19.53 4.16
N HIS A 218 23.84 -20.51 4.89
CA HIS A 218 23.07 -21.37 5.81
C HIS A 218 22.77 -20.63 7.13
N ASP A 219 22.60 -19.30 7.07
CA ASP A 219 22.42 -18.47 8.27
C ASP A 219 21.02 -18.69 8.87
N MET A 220 20.93 -18.63 10.20
CA MET A 220 19.69 -18.77 10.97
C MET A 220 18.66 -17.65 10.69
N LYS A 221 19.03 -16.66 9.88
CA LYS A 221 18.18 -15.55 9.43
C LYS A 221 17.25 -15.90 8.26
N ASN A 222 17.38 -17.07 7.64
CA ASN A 222 16.59 -17.46 6.46
C ASN A 222 15.31 -18.23 6.85
N SER A 223 14.32 -17.54 7.41
CA SER A 223 13.01 -18.14 7.76
C SER A 223 12.10 -18.37 6.53
N GLU A 224 11.09 -19.22 6.69
CA GLU A 224 10.09 -19.50 5.64
C GLU A 224 9.31 -18.25 5.21
N ILE A 225 9.02 -17.34 6.14
CA ILE A 225 8.35 -16.07 5.80
C ILE A 225 9.27 -15.18 4.93
N ARG A 226 10.55 -15.07 5.26
CA ARG A 226 11.51 -14.33 4.42
C ARG A 226 11.67 -14.96 3.05
N LYS A 227 11.74 -16.28 2.99
CA LYS A 227 11.80 -17.03 1.73
C LYS A 227 10.58 -16.72 0.86
N SER A 228 9.40 -16.65 1.46
CA SER A 228 8.15 -16.33 0.76
C SER A 228 8.16 -14.90 0.19
N PHE A 229 8.48 -13.91 1.02
CA PHE A 229 8.57 -12.51 0.57
C PHE A 229 9.70 -12.27 -0.45
N PHE A 230 10.83 -12.96 -0.28
CA PHE A 230 11.91 -12.96 -1.26
C PHE A 230 11.47 -13.54 -2.60
N ALA A 231 10.74 -14.67 -2.60
CA ALA A 231 10.25 -15.27 -3.82
C ALA A 231 9.25 -14.35 -4.56
N ILE A 232 8.34 -13.69 -3.83
CA ILE A 232 7.44 -12.65 -4.38
C ILE A 232 8.26 -11.54 -5.06
N LEU A 233 9.27 -11.02 -4.36
CA LEU A 233 10.09 -9.93 -4.85
C LEU A 233 10.97 -10.33 -6.03
N MET A 234 11.52 -11.54 -6.02
CA MET A 234 12.37 -12.04 -7.11
C MET A 234 11.57 -12.31 -8.38
N PHE A 235 10.32 -12.80 -8.26
CA PHE A 235 9.41 -12.87 -9.40
C PHE A 235 9.21 -11.48 -10.02
N TYR A 236 8.86 -10.50 -9.18
CA TYR A 236 8.64 -9.12 -9.61
C TYR A 236 9.89 -8.49 -10.24
N ALA A 237 11.07 -8.74 -9.65
CA ALA A 237 12.36 -8.30 -10.19
C ALA A 237 12.62 -8.85 -11.59
N ASN A 238 12.33 -10.12 -11.82
CA ASN A 238 12.50 -10.76 -13.12
C ASN A 238 11.56 -10.16 -14.18
N ILE A 239 10.31 -9.87 -13.80
CA ILE A 239 9.35 -9.18 -14.66
C ILE A 239 9.86 -7.79 -15.02
N TYR A 240 10.33 -6.99 -14.04
CA TYR A 240 10.85 -5.66 -14.28
C TYR A 240 12.09 -5.65 -15.18
N TYR A 241 12.98 -6.62 -14.98
CA TYR A 241 14.11 -6.82 -15.87
C TYR A 241 13.66 -7.14 -17.31
N THR A 242 12.67 -8.03 -17.46
CA THR A 242 12.19 -8.49 -18.77
C THR A 242 11.43 -7.41 -19.54
N LEU A 243 10.54 -6.68 -18.87
CA LEU A 243 9.66 -5.70 -19.50
C LEU A 243 10.30 -4.31 -19.63
N PHE A 244 11.13 -3.92 -18.66
CA PHE A 244 11.67 -2.55 -18.57
C PHE A 244 13.20 -2.48 -18.58
N GLY A 245 13.91 -3.62 -18.64
CA GLY A 245 15.38 -3.66 -18.64
C GLY A 245 16.01 -3.21 -17.31
N MET A 246 15.24 -3.14 -16.22
CA MET A 246 15.69 -2.65 -14.92
C MET A 246 16.57 -3.68 -14.20
N LYS A 247 17.89 -3.54 -14.34
CA LYS A 247 18.90 -4.45 -13.78
C LYS A 247 19.11 -4.31 -12.27
N SER A 248 18.89 -3.11 -11.71
CA SER A 248 19.10 -2.84 -10.30
C SER A 248 18.10 -3.61 -9.41
N GLY A 249 16.88 -3.79 -9.90
CA GLY A 249 15.77 -4.43 -9.20
C GLY A 249 14.46 -3.69 -9.47
N PRO A 250 13.34 -4.21 -8.97
CA PRO A 250 12.05 -3.56 -9.13
C PRO A 250 11.91 -2.42 -8.10
N PRO A 251 11.27 -1.29 -8.45
CA PRO A 251 10.68 -0.41 -7.45
C PRO A 251 9.59 -1.16 -6.68
N VAL A 252 9.40 -0.84 -5.40
CA VAL A 252 8.33 -1.45 -4.58
C VAL A 252 7.40 -0.34 -4.13
N HIS A 253 6.29 -0.18 -4.85
CA HIS A 253 5.52 1.06 -4.88
C HIS A 253 4.64 1.23 -3.65
N ASP A 254 3.80 0.24 -3.39
CA ASP A 254 2.75 0.27 -2.38
C ASP A 254 3.23 0.45 -0.93
N PRO A 255 4.27 -0.27 -0.44
CA PRO A 255 4.79 0.00 0.89
C PRO A 255 5.37 1.40 1.03
N LEU A 256 5.77 2.06 -0.07
CA LEU A 256 6.21 3.45 0.01
C LEU A 256 5.05 4.40 0.26
N ALA A 257 3.84 4.11 -0.22
CA ALA A 257 2.65 4.89 0.15
C ALA A 257 2.27 4.69 1.63
N VAL A 258 2.44 3.48 2.15
CA VAL A 258 2.31 3.22 3.60
C VAL A 258 3.34 4.04 4.40
N PHE A 259 4.60 4.04 3.96
CA PHE A 259 5.68 4.79 4.62
C PHE A 259 5.51 6.30 4.50
N SER A 260 5.04 6.80 3.36
CA SER A 260 4.82 8.23 3.08
C SER A 260 3.81 8.88 4.00
N LEU A 261 2.99 8.08 4.71
CA LEU A 261 2.06 8.58 5.72
C LEU A 261 2.76 9.00 7.02
N LEU A 262 3.89 8.37 7.39
CA LEU A 262 4.57 8.58 8.66
C LEU A 262 5.07 10.03 8.86
N PRO A 263 5.75 10.68 7.89
CA PRO A 263 6.22 12.06 8.04
C PRO A 263 5.10 13.06 8.37
N PHE A 264 3.92 12.88 7.77
CA PHE A 264 2.76 13.75 7.99
C PHE A 264 2.11 13.56 9.35
N ILE A 265 2.22 12.36 9.93
CA ILE A 265 1.63 12.07 11.21
C ILE A 265 2.55 12.48 12.35
N ASP A 266 3.84 12.19 12.19
CA ASP A 266 4.85 12.55 13.16
C ASP A 266 5.22 14.04 13.08
N GLU A 267 4.73 14.74 12.03
CA GLU A 267 5.01 16.15 11.75
C GLU A 267 6.51 16.44 11.68
N ASP A 268 7.26 15.45 11.17
CA ASP A 268 8.70 15.47 11.03
C ASP A 268 9.06 14.98 9.63
N PHE A 269 9.31 15.92 8.72
CA PHE A 269 9.72 15.59 7.36
C PHE A 269 11.24 15.36 7.27
N GLY A 270 12.01 16.03 8.14
CA GLY A 270 13.46 16.02 8.12
C GLY A 270 14.04 14.64 8.46
N SER A 271 13.55 14.00 9.52
CA SER A 271 14.02 12.67 9.93
C SER A 271 13.68 11.58 8.92
N TYR A 272 12.71 11.82 8.04
CA TYR A 272 12.29 10.90 6.99
C TYR A 272 12.91 11.21 5.63
N GLY A 273 13.71 12.28 5.54
CA GLY A 273 14.20 12.80 4.25
C GLY A 273 13.08 13.09 3.27
N TYR A 274 11.87 13.39 3.76
CA TYR A 274 10.67 13.49 2.95
C TYR A 274 10.49 14.91 2.44
N LYS A 275 10.33 15.07 1.12
CA LYS A 275 9.94 16.36 0.51
C LYS A 275 8.70 16.17 -0.33
N TYR A 276 7.87 17.20 -0.39
CA TYR A 276 6.69 17.25 -1.25
C TYR A 276 6.54 18.64 -1.86
N ILE A 277 5.77 18.72 -2.93
CA ILE A 277 5.15 19.98 -3.39
C ILE A 277 3.65 19.89 -3.15
N ARG A 278 2.99 21.04 -2.94
CA ARG A 278 1.54 21.08 -2.77
C ARG A 278 0.88 21.75 -3.96
N ARG A 279 0.16 20.96 -4.77
CA ARG A 279 -0.40 21.41 -6.06
C ARG A 279 -1.80 20.88 -6.33
N LYS A 280 -2.56 21.63 -7.14
CA LYS A 280 -3.78 21.13 -7.75
C LYS A 280 -3.42 20.31 -8.98
N ILE A 281 -4.00 19.11 -9.06
CA ILE A 281 -3.83 18.22 -10.20
C ILE A 281 -5.18 17.93 -10.84
N LYS A 282 -5.16 17.69 -12.14
CA LYS A 282 -6.29 17.20 -12.92
C LYS A 282 -5.96 15.81 -13.45
N ILE A 283 -6.91 14.89 -13.39
CA ILE A 283 -6.79 13.60 -14.06
C ILE A 283 -7.45 13.68 -15.42
N VAL A 284 -6.77 13.19 -16.46
CA VAL A 284 -7.35 13.06 -17.79
C VAL A 284 -8.26 11.83 -17.79
N THR A 285 -9.57 12.01 -17.97
CA THR A 285 -10.55 10.89 -17.90
C THR A 285 -10.90 10.29 -19.26
N GLU A 286 -10.48 10.91 -20.36
CA GLU A 286 -10.84 10.48 -21.72
C GLU A 286 -9.67 10.59 -22.70
N GLY A 287 -9.76 9.86 -23.82
CA GLY A 287 -8.80 9.92 -24.93
C GLY A 287 -7.49 9.17 -24.66
N ILE A 288 -6.48 9.42 -25.50
CA ILE A 288 -5.22 8.65 -25.50
C ILE A 288 -4.33 8.89 -24.27
N ARG A 289 -4.56 10.00 -23.56
CA ARG A 289 -3.83 10.36 -22.33
C ARG A 289 -4.63 10.02 -21.06
N GLN A 290 -5.69 9.23 -21.18
CA GLN A 290 -6.51 8.82 -20.06
C GLN A 290 -5.66 8.24 -18.91
N GLY A 291 -5.98 8.62 -17.67
CA GLY A 291 -5.23 8.26 -16.46
C GLY A 291 -4.04 9.16 -16.15
N GLU A 292 -3.68 10.09 -17.03
CA GLU A 292 -2.57 11.01 -16.76
C GLU A 292 -2.89 12.00 -15.65
N SER A 293 -1.92 12.21 -14.74
CA SER A 293 -1.95 13.26 -13.73
C SER A 293 -1.28 14.53 -14.24
N VAL A 294 -2.02 15.63 -14.31
CA VAL A 294 -1.54 16.92 -14.82
C VAL A 294 -1.57 17.98 -13.72
N ILE A 295 -0.42 18.56 -13.38
CA ILE A 295 -0.38 19.74 -12.50
C ILE A 295 -0.97 20.93 -13.25
N ILE A 296 -2.00 21.56 -12.68
CA ILE A 296 -2.76 22.63 -13.36
C ILE A 296 -1.90 23.88 -13.51
N ASN A 297 -1.20 24.29 -12.45
CA ASN A 297 -0.39 25.50 -12.39
C ASN A 297 1.11 25.18 -12.37
N LYS A 298 1.58 24.41 -13.37
CA LYS A 298 2.95 23.88 -13.42
C LYS A 298 4.04 24.97 -13.39
N GLU A 299 3.73 26.17 -13.88
CA GLU A 299 4.65 27.31 -13.90
C GLU A 299 4.85 27.98 -12.54
N LEU A 300 4.08 27.60 -11.51
CA LEU A 300 4.29 28.11 -10.15
C LEU A 300 5.58 27.56 -9.57
N ASP A 301 6.38 28.47 -9.00
CA ASP A 301 7.58 28.15 -8.23
C ASP A 301 7.28 27.03 -7.22
N GLU A 302 8.14 26.00 -7.17
CA GLU A 302 7.99 24.80 -6.36
C GLU A 302 7.70 25.12 -4.88
N ASP A 303 8.25 26.21 -4.36
CA ASP A 303 8.09 26.68 -2.98
C ASP A 303 6.68 27.25 -2.68
N VAL A 304 5.89 27.57 -3.70
CA VAL A 304 4.52 28.09 -3.53
C VAL A 304 3.54 26.94 -3.32
N GLU A 305 3.00 26.79 -2.11
CA GLU A 305 1.93 25.84 -1.85
C GLU A 305 0.55 26.36 -2.29
N GLU A 306 -0.20 25.53 -3.02
CA GLU A 306 -1.59 25.85 -3.36
C GLU A 306 -2.56 25.44 -2.25
N GLU A 307 -3.44 26.35 -1.86
CA GLU A 307 -4.54 26.06 -0.94
C GLU A 307 -5.44 24.95 -1.53
N ASN A 308 -5.79 23.98 -0.70
CA ASN A 308 -6.50 22.75 -1.08
C ASN A 308 -5.77 21.88 -2.11
N GLY A 309 -4.48 22.13 -2.35
CA GLY A 309 -3.62 21.27 -3.15
C GLY A 309 -3.32 19.95 -2.46
N ILE A 310 -2.96 18.97 -3.29
CA ILE A 310 -2.52 17.63 -2.93
C ILE A 310 -1.04 17.67 -2.60
N TYR A 311 -0.62 16.92 -1.57
CA TYR A 311 0.78 16.74 -1.24
C TYR A 311 1.38 15.69 -2.18
N ILE A 312 2.25 16.11 -3.10
CA ILE A 312 2.89 15.25 -4.09
C ILE A 312 4.32 14.97 -3.65
N GLY A 313 4.59 13.74 -3.21
CA GLY A 313 5.92 13.34 -2.76
C GLY A 313 6.98 13.46 -3.85
N GLN A 314 8.12 14.07 -3.50
CA GLN A 314 9.26 14.34 -4.39
C GLN A 314 10.50 13.57 -3.97
N GLU A 315 10.80 13.51 -2.67
CA GLU A 315 11.98 12.84 -2.11
C GLU A 315 11.61 12.08 -0.85
N VAL A 316 12.40 11.06 -0.54
CA VAL A 316 12.29 10.23 0.67
C VAL A 316 13.66 9.62 0.98
N ASP A 317 13.96 9.40 2.26
CA ASP A 317 15.09 8.57 2.65
C ASP A 317 14.77 7.09 2.33
N THR A 318 15.31 6.62 1.21
CA THR A 318 15.11 5.24 0.75
C THR A 318 15.78 4.21 1.66
N GLN A 319 16.86 4.58 2.36
CA GLN A 319 17.53 3.67 3.29
C GLN A 319 16.68 3.47 4.55
N LEU A 320 16.12 4.56 5.08
CA LEU A 320 15.17 4.49 6.20
C LEU A 320 13.90 3.72 5.81
N PHE A 321 13.36 3.95 4.61
CA PHE A 321 12.24 3.18 4.07
C PHE A 321 12.53 1.67 4.09
N TRP A 322 13.66 1.24 3.50
CA TRP A 322 14.04 -0.17 3.48
C TRP A 322 14.32 -0.74 4.87
N ASN A 323 14.96 0.03 5.76
CA ASN A 323 15.13 -0.36 7.15
C ASN A 323 13.79 -0.62 7.84
N THR A 324 12.78 0.19 7.54
CA THR A 324 11.41 0.02 8.06
C THR A 324 10.77 -1.26 7.54
N VAL A 325 10.88 -1.56 6.24
CA VAL A 325 10.37 -2.81 5.63
C VAL A 325 11.06 -4.04 6.25
N ILE A 326 12.38 -4.02 6.39
CA ILE A 326 13.15 -5.11 7.03
C ILE A 326 12.77 -5.26 8.51
N SER A 327 12.52 -4.16 9.22
CA SER A 327 12.04 -4.19 10.61
C SER A 327 10.64 -4.83 10.73
N ALA A 328 9.74 -4.57 9.77
CA ALA A 328 8.45 -5.22 9.70
C ALA A 328 8.59 -6.74 9.46
N LEU A 329 9.49 -7.18 8.57
CA LEU A 329 9.83 -8.60 8.38
C LEU A 329 10.35 -9.23 9.69
N ASN A 330 11.27 -8.57 10.40
CA ASN A 330 11.78 -9.05 11.70
C ASN A 330 10.64 -9.26 12.70
N SER A 331 9.71 -8.31 12.78
CA SER A 331 8.54 -8.38 13.66
C SER A 331 7.60 -9.53 13.29
N ALA A 332 7.39 -9.77 11.99
CA ALA A 332 6.60 -10.89 11.51
C ALA A 332 7.22 -12.25 11.86
N GLU A 333 8.55 -12.38 11.73
CA GLU A 333 9.28 -13.57 12.17
C GLU A 333 9.13 -13.82 13.67
N TYR A 334 9.26 -12.77 14.48
CA TYR A 334 9.08 -12.85 15.92
C TYR A 334 7.66 -13.29 16.30
N HIS A 335 6.65 -12.73 15.64
CA HIS A 335 5.23 -13.11 15.80
C HIS A 335 5.01 -14.60 15.52
N ILE A 336 5.51 -15.10 14.39
CA ILE A 336 5.38 -16.50 14.00
C ILE A 336 6.09 -17.44 14.99
N LYS A 337 7.30 -17.07 15.46
CA LYS A 337 8.04 -17.84 16.47
C LYS A 337 7.25 -17.93 17.78
N LYS A 338 6.66 -16.82 18.24
CA LYS A 338 5.87 -16.75 19.47
C LYS A 338 4.61 -17.63 19.41
N ILE A 339 3.90 -17.64 18.27
CA ILE A 339 2.75 -18.53 18.08
C ILE A 339 3.19 -19.99 18.13
N THR A 340 4.28 -20.32 17.44
CA THR A 340 4.79 -21.70 17.35
C THR A 340 5.28 -22.22 18.71
N SER A 341 5.93 -21.38 19.53
CA SER A 341 6.41 -21.77 20.86
C SER A 341 5.32 -21.88 21.93
N THR A 342 4.17 -21.24 21.73
CA THR A 342 3.07 -21.23 22.71
C THR A 342 2.03 -22.32 22.49
N GLY A 343 2.17 -23.15 21.44
CA GLY A 343 1.29 -24.30 21.17
C GLY A 343 -0.18 -23.95 20.93
N LYS A 344 -0.52 -22.67 20.79
CA LYS A 344 -1.89 -22.20 20.55
C LYS A 344 -2.10 -21.98 19.06
N GLU A 345 -2.65 -22.98 18.38
CA GLU A 345 -3.46 -22.72 17.18
C GLU A 345 -4.77 -22.09 17.63
N GLY A 346 -5.00 -20.81 17.26
CA GLY A 346 -6.29 -20.13 17.45
C GLY A 346 -6.55 -19.61 18.87
N GLY A 347 -6.18 -18.36 19.13
CA GLY A 347 -6.65 -17.62 20.31
C GLY A 347 -6.20 -16.17 20.25
N SER A 348 -7.14 -15.24 20.31
CA SER A 348 -6.94 -13.80 20.15
C SER A 348 -5.69 -13.29 20.87
N ALA A 349 -4.67 -12.95 20.10
CA ALA A 349 -3.54 -12.19 20.61
C ALA A 349 -3.97 -10.73 20.70
N SER A 350 -4.39 -10.30 21.90
CA SER A 350 -4.35 -8.88 22.23
C SER A 350 -2.89 -8.42 22.06
N LEU A 351 -2.67 -7.48 21.14
CA LEU A 351 -1.39 -6.81 20.97
C LEU A 351 -1.13 -5.97 22.24
N ILE A 352 -0.49 -6.57 23.25
CA ILE A 352 -0.06 -5.84 24.46
C ILE A 352 1.27 -5.16 24.18
N GLU A 353 1.21 -3.84 24.39
CA GLU A 353 2.21 -2.89 24.89
C GLU A 353 3.66 -3.35 25.11
N ASN A 354 4.55 -2.44 24.69
CA ASN A 354 5.92 -2.24 25.13
C ASN A 354 6.91 -3.39 24.90
N THR A 355 7.71 -3.23 23.84
CA THR A 355 9.09 -3.71 23.88
C THR A 355 9.97 -2.66 23.21
N ASN A 356 10.70 -1.91 24.05
CA ASN A 356 11.82 -1.07 23.62
C ASN A 356 12.87 -1.98 22.98
N VAL A 357 12.93 -2.00 21.65
CA VAL A 357 14.14 -2.41 20.95
C VAL A 357 15.00 -1.15 20.86
N ILE A 358 16.04 -1.12 21.67
CA ILE A 358 17.09 -0.12 21.64
C ILE A 358 17.74 -0.20 20.25
N MET A 359 17.56 0.85 19.45
CA MET A 359 18.34 1.05 18.22
C MET A 359 19.76 1.48 18.62
N ILE A 360 20.76 0.80 18.06
CA ILE A 360 22.13 1.32 17.89
C ILE A 360 22.32 1.52 16.39
#